data_AF-A0A6L8UXR0-F1
#
_entry.id   AF-A0A6L8UXR0-F1
#
_cell.length_a   1.000
_cell.length_b   1.000
_cell.length_c   1.000
_cell.angle_alpha   90.00
_cell.angle_beta   90.00
_cell.angle_gamma   90.00
#
_symmetry.space_group_name_H-M   'P 1'
#
loop_
_entity.id
_entity.type
_entity.pdbx_description
1 polymer ?
#
loop_
_entity_poly.entity_id
_entity_poly.type
_entity_poly.pdbx_seq_one_letter_code
_entity_poly.pdbx_strand_id
1 'polypeptide(L)'
;MKLAKLSLVSGLFVTLIIFILSLFLNSGFSQRVSGCIGLILIFSTIITSGSLISGDRQRANDRTETTNDKKQRDSISIACFLAATPILLLWGYLKYFK
;
A
#
# COMPACT_ATOMS: atom_id res chain seq x y z
N MET A 1 7.24 12.41 7.21
CA MET A 1 7.56 11.34 8.19
C MET A 1 6.37 10.90 9.06
N LYS A 2 5.56 11.81 9.63
CA LYS A 2 4.41 11.41 10.46
C LYS A 2 3.41 10.49 9.74
N LEU A 3 3.01 10.85 8.50
CA LEU A 3 2.08 10.04 7.71
C LEU A 3 2.64 8.63 7.43
N ALA A 4 3.87 8.54 6.92
CA ALA A 4 4.54 7.26 6.66
C ALA A 4 4.56 6.32 7.89
N LYS A 5 4.88 6.86 9.07
CA LYS A 5 4.85 6.09 10.33
C LYS A 5 3.44 5.60 10.66
N LEU A 6 2.45 6.50 10.59
CA LEU A 6 1.04 6.17 10.84
C LEU A 6 0.54 5.09 9.88
N SER A 7 0.88 5.18 8.60
CA SER A 7 0.46 4.22 7.58
C SER A 7 1.07 2.83 7.77
N LEU A 8 2.33 2.76 8.19
CA LEU A 8 2.95 1.48 8.56
C LEU A 8 2.26 0.86 9.77
N VAL A 9 2.00 1.65 10.81
CA VAL A 9 1.28 1.18 12.02
C VAL A 9 -0.13 0.73 11.67
N SER A 10 -0.86 1.48 10.83
CA SER A 10 -2.19 1.07 10.38
C SER A 10 -2.14 -0.21 9.54
N GLY A 11 -1.14 -0.37 8.67
CA GLY A 11 -0.94 -1.59 7.90
C GLY A 11 -0.68 -2.80 8.79
N LEU A 12 0.17 -2.66 9.81
CA LEU A 12 0.42 -3.70 10.82
C LEU A 12 -0.85 -4.04 11.62
N PHE A 13 -1.63 -3.03 12.00
CA PHE A 13 -2.86 -3.23 12.75
C PHE A 13 -3.92 -3.99 11.93
N VAL A 14 -4.12 -3.60 10.66
CA VAL A 14 -5.00 -4.33 9.72
C VAL A 14 -4.51 -5.76 9.52
N THR A 15 -3.20 -5.95 9.37
CA THR A 15 -2.57 -7.27 9.23
C THR A 15 -2.86 -8.14 10.45
N LEU A 16 -2.70 -7.60 11.66
CA LEU A 16 -2.98 -8.32 12.91
C LEU A 16 -4.47 -8.74 13.00
N ILE A 17 -5.39 -7.83 12.64
CA ILE A 17 -6.83 -8.14 12.63
C ILE A 17 -7.13 -9.28 11.66
N ILE A 18 -6.64 -9.21 10.41
CA ILE A 18 -6.88 -10.25 9.40
C ILE A 18 -6.26 -11.58 9.86
N PHE A 19 -5.07 -11.54 10.47
CA PHE A 19 -4.42 -12.74 11.00
C PHE A 19 -5.25 -13.39 12.10
N ILE A 20 -5.73 -12.64 13.10
CA ILE A 20 -6.59 -13.14 14.17
C ILE A 20 -7.87 -13.73 13.58
N LEU A 21 -8.54 -13.02 12.66
CA LEU A 21 -9.73 -13.53 11.98
C LEU A 21 -9.46 -14.84 11.23
N SER A 22 -8.28 -14.99 10.63
CA SER A 22 -7.91 -16.24 9.94
C SER A 22 -7.84 -17.45 10.86
N LEU A 23 -7.66 -17.27 12.17
CA LEU A 23 -7.64 -18.38 13.13
C LEU A 23 -9.02 -19.00 13.31
N PHE A 24 -10.08 -18.22 13.11
CA PHE A 24 -11.47 -18.64 13.29
C PHE A 24 -12.22 -18.85 11.97
N LEU A 25 -11.79 -18.18 10.90
CA LEU A 25 -12.39 -18.24 9.56
C LEU A 25 -11.60 -19.13 8.61
N ASN A 26 -12.20 -19.45 7.46
CA ASN A 26 -11.54 -20.16 6.37
C ASN A 26 -10.29 -19.40 5.89
N SER A 27 -9.14 -20.08 5.81
CA SER A 27 -7.86 -19.48 5.42
C SER A 27 -7.91 -18.84 4.03
N GLY A 28 -8.60 -19.47 3.07
CA GLY A 28 -8.79 -18.94 1.73
C GLY A 28 -9.59 -17.63 1.69
N PHE A 29 -10.56 -17.45 2.60
CA PHE A 29 -11.28 -16.18 2.70
C PHE A 29 -10.36 -15.06 3.21
N SER A 30 -9.64 -15.28 4.31
CA SER A 30 -8.68 -14.30 4.85
C SER A 30 -7.54 -13.99 3.88
N GLN A 31 -7.09 -14.99 3.11
CA GLN A 31 -6.11 -14.85 2.05
C GLN A 31 -6.66 -13.94 0.93
N ARG A 32 -7.89 -14.15 0.44
CA ARG A 32 -8.49 -13.25 -0.56
C ARG A 32 -8.65 -11.81 -0.05
N VAL A 33 -9.10 -11.63 1.19
CA VAL A 33 -9.28 -10.31 1.80
C VAL A 33 -7.95 -9.56 1.91
N SER A 34 -6.91 -10.20 2.46
CA SER A 34 -5.56 -9.59 2.55
C SER A 34 -5.00 -9.26 1.16
N GLY A 35 -5.16 -10.17 0.19
CA GLY A 35 -4.74 -9.94 -1.20
C GLY A 35 -5.43 -8.73 -1.83
N CYS A 36 -6.76 -8.65 -1.75
CA CYS A 36 -7.53 -7.53 -2.31
C CYS A 36 -7.10 -6.19 -1.71
N ILE A 37 -7.04 -6.08 -0.37
CA ILE A 37 -6.67 -4.83 0.31
C ILE A 37 -5.23 -4.43 -0.06
N GLY A 38 -4.29 -5.38 0.03
CA GLY A 38 -2.88 -5.13 -0.26
C GLY A 38 -2.65 -4.70 -1.71
N LEU A 39 -3.30 -5.38 -2.67
CA LEU A 39 -3.18 -5.06 -4.09
C LEU A 39 -3.78 -3.69 -4.43
N ILE A 40 -4.93 -3.31 -3.84
CA ILE A 40 -5.53 -1.97 -4.03
C ILE A 40 -4.56 -0.88 -3.55
N LEU A 41 -3.89 -1.09 -2.41
CA LEU A 41 -2.93 -0.12 -1.88
C LEU A 41 -1.64 -0.05 -2.72
N ILE A 42 -1.14 -1.17 -3.24
CA ILE A 42 -0.02 -1.15 -4.21
C ILE A 42 -0.43 -0.46 -5.49
N PHE A 43 -1.63 -0.73 -6.02
CA PHE A 43 -2.10 -0.06 -7.23
C PHE A 43 -2.21 1.46 -7.02
N SER A 44 -2.71 1.88 -5.86
CA SER A 44 -2.75 3.28 -5.44
C SER A 44 -1.34 3.90 -5.36
N THR A 45 -0.36 3.14 -4.88
CA THR A 45 1.06 3.56 -4.84
C THR A 45 1.58 3.84 -6.26
N ILE A 46 1.33 2.91 -7.18
CA ILE A 46 1.78 3.00 -8.58
C ILE A 46 1.16 4.23 -9.25
N ILE A 47 -0.16 4.39 -9.15
CA ILE A 47 -0.87 5.54 -9.75
C ILE A 47 -0.33 6.85 -9.19
N THR A 48 -0.22 6.97 -7.87
CA THR A 48 0.18 8.23 -7.23
C THR A 48 1.66 8.54 -7.41
N SER A 49 2.53 7.54 -7.57
CA SER A 49 3.98 7.77 -7.76
C SER A 49 4.35 8.46 -9.08
N GLY A 50 3.47 8.43 -10.07
CA GLY A 50 3.78 8.87 -11.43
C GLY A 50 4.62 7.88 -12.25
N SER A 51 4.87 6.67 -11.72
CA SER A 51 5.66 5.63 -12.41
C SER A 51 5.07 5.14 -13.74
N LEU A 52 3.77 5.35 -13.97
CA LEU A 52 3.08 4.98 -15.22
C LEU A 52 3.05 6.10 -16.27
N ILE A 53 3.61 7.27 -15.97
CA ILE A 53 3.57 8.44 -16.86
C ILE A 53 4.84 8.48 -17.71
N SER A 54 4.74 8.97 -18.96
CA SER A 54 5.92 9.15 -19.82
C SER A 54 6.93 10.13 -19.22
N GLY A 55 8.22 9.89 -19.46
CA GLY A 55 9.29 10.74 -18.93
C GLY A 55 9.16 12.21 -19.33
N ASP A 56 8.69 12.51 -20.53
CA ASP A 56 8.47 13.91 -20.98
C ASP A 56 7.36 14.60 -20.19
N ARG A 57 6.27 13.88 -19.90
CA ARG A 57 5.19 14.39 -19.05
C ARG A 57 5.64 14.51 -17.60
N GLN A 58 6.47 13.59 -17.12
CA GLN A 58 7.05 13.69 -15.78
C GLN A 58 7.93 14.93 -15.64
N ARG A 59 8.80 15.22 -16.64
CA ARG A 59 9.62 16.43 -16.68
C ARG A 59 8.80 17.70 -16.79
N ALA A 60 7.67 17.66 -17.51
CA ALA A 60 6.75 18.79 -17.59
C ALA A 60 6.07 19.05 -16.24
N ASN A 61 5.55 18.00 -15.59
CA ASN A 61 4.98 18.08 -14.24
C ASN A 61 6.02 18.57 -13.23
N ASP A 62 7.25 18.08 -13.28
CA ASP A 62 8.33 18.52 -12.38
C ASP A 62 8.65 20.02 -12.52
N ARG A 63 8.36 20.65 -13.67
CA ARG A 63 8.57 22.08 -13.92
C ARG A 63 7.38 22.95 -13.51
N THR A 64 6.17 22.40 -13.44
CA THR A 64 4.92 23.15 -13.19
C THR A 64 4.32 22.87 -11.82
N GLU A 65 4.59 21.70 -11.24
CA GLU A 65 4.08 21.29 -9.93
C GLU A 65 4.76 22.07 -8.80
N THR A 66 3.99 22.46 -7.79
CA THR A 66 4.56 23.11 -6.61
C THR A 66 5.33 22.10 -5.75
N THR A 67 6.31 22.58 -4.99
CA THR A 67 7.06 21.72 -4.07
C THR A 67 6.17 21.06 -3.00
N ASN A 68 5.05 21.69 -2.66
CA ASN A 68 4.10 21.16 -1.69
C ASN A 68 3.25 20.04 -2.28
N ASP A 69 2.74 20.22 -3.50
CA ASP A 69 1.98 19.19 -4.22
C ASP A 69 2.83 17.94 -4.45
N LYS A 70 4.09 18.13 -4.86
CA LYS A 70 5.07 17.05 -5.03
C LYS A 70 5.27 16.26 -3.73
N LYS A 71 5.51 16.97 -2.62
CA LYS A 71 5.66 16.35 -1.29
C LYS A 71 4.40 15.61 -0.86
N GLN A 72 3.22 16.15 -1.13
CA GLN A 72 1.95 15.53 -0.80
C GLN A 72 1.75 14.23 -1.60
N ARG A 73 1.97 14.28 -2.92
CA ARG A 73 1.90 13.11 -3.80
C ARG A 73 2.86 12.01 -3.34
N ASP A 74 4.12 12.35 -3.11
CA ASP A 74 5.13 11.39 -2.67
C ASP A 74 4.77 10.82 -1.29
N SER A 75 4.26 11.66 -0.37
CA SER A 75 3.84 11.21 0.96
C SER A 75 2.64 10.26 0.90
N ILE A 76 1.69 10.46 -0.01
CA ILE A 76 0.55 9.54 -0.22
C ILE A 76 1.04 8.23 -0.81
N SER A 77 1.91 8.28 -1.84
CA SER A 77 2.45 7.09 -2.47
C SER A 77 3.22 6.22 -1.46
N ILE A 78 4.12 6.83 -0.68
CA ILE A 78 4.87 6.15 0.38
C ILE A 78 3.93 5.59 1.47
N ALA A 79 2.91 6.35 1.86
CA ALA A 79 1.93 5.90 2.85
C ALA A 79 1.18 4.63 2.39
N CYS A 80 0.68 4.63 1.15
CA CYS A 80 0.03 3.46 0.56
C CYS A 80 0.98 2.25 0.51
N PHE A 81 2.23 2.46 0.06
CA PHE A 81 3.22 1.40 -0.02
C PHE A 81 3.53 0.76 1.34
N LEU A 82 3.76 1.59 2.36
CA LEU A 82 4.09 1.14 3.70
C LEU A 82 2.91 0.41 4.37
N ALA A 83 1.67 0.85 4.13
CA ALA A 83 0.49 0.15 4.62
C ALA A 83 0.28 -1.19 3.90
N ALA A 84 0.52 -1.24 2.58
CA ALA A 84 0.35 -2.44 1.76
C ALA A 84 1.33 -3.55 2.13
N THR A 85 2.57 -3.19 2.47
CA THR A 85 3.69 -4.13 2.69
C THR A 85 3.35 -5.23 3.70
N PRO A 86 2.99 -4.95 4.97
CA PRO A 86 2.68 -6.01 5.94
C PRO A 86 1.43 -6.82 5.54
N ILE A 87 0.46 -6.21 4.87
CA ILE A 87 -0.77 -6.87 4.42
C ILE A 87 -0.47 -7.88 3.31
N LEU A 88 0.37 -7.53 2.35
CA LEU A 88 0.78 -8.43 1.27
C LEU A 88 1.74 -9.53 1.74
N LEU A 89 2.57 -9.25 2.75
CA LEU A 89 3.36 -10.28 3.41
C LEU A 89 2.45 -11.33 4.06
N LEU A 90 1.39 -10.89 4.75
CA LEU A 90 0.38 -11.80 5.30
C LEU A 90 -0.36 -12.57 4.19
N TRP A 91 -0.72 -11.90 3.09
CA TRP A 91 -1.33 -12.59 1.94
C TRP A 91 -0.46 -13.73 1.41
N GLY A 92 0.84 -13.46 1.23
CA GLY A 92 1.82 -14.47 0.85
C GLY A 92 1.93 -15.59 1.89
N TYR A 93 2.02 -15.23 3.18
CA TYR A 93 2.07 -16.20 4.27
C TYR A 93 0.86 -17.13 4.27
N LEU A 94 -0.35 -16.57 4.21
CA LEU A 94 -1.61 -17.32 4.18
C LEU A 94 -1.79 -18.17 2.91
N LYS A 95 -1.03 -17.90 1.84
CA LYS A 95 -1.08 -18.69 0.60
C LYS A 95 -0.15 -19.90 0.65
N TYR A 96 1.01 -19.77 1.29
CA TYR A 96 2.07 -20.78 1.24
C TYR A 96 2.19 -21.62 2.53
N PHE A 97 1.70 -21.12 3.67
CA PHE A 97 1.91 -21.76 4.98
C PHE A 97 0.62 -22.12 5.73
N LYS A 98 -0.55 -21.75 5.21
CA LYS A 98 -1.87 -22.02 5.81
C LYS A 98 -2.89 -22.33 4.72
#